data_AF-A0A7C5TE16-F1
#
_entry.id   AF-A0A7C5TE16-F1
#
_cell.length_a   1.000
_cell.length_b   1.000
_cell.length_c   1.000
_cell.angle_alpha   90.00
_cell.angle_beta   90.00
_cell.angle_gamma   90.00
#
_symmetry.space_group_name_H-M   'P 1'
#
loop_
_entity.id
_entity.type
_entity.pdbx_description
1 polymer ?
#
loop_
_entity_poly.entity_id
_entity_poly.type
_entity_poly.pdbx_seq_one_letter_code
_entity_poly.pdbx_strand_id
1 'polypeptide(L)'
;MIQITNASYAYYYEVLGLNAYNWCWLYVTNVTATPTLISNLWLYIQTPQNQTHCILPVIYQSAPTSLPIPTYQSCTAGYWKTRTAVWSSQYPLSETLSSVFTAVNTYCPELSSYTTGPSFPSQGPYSKSEYCGKVGLLLVQAVAALENSLTMNYPLTPSQVITMVNNAISSNNAITVMNLQSYLNNLNEEYDYACSLGTIYPSISPTSSCALQPGTYYISVFVQPITPLQIGQSETISFYLACNVVSKESIPLPPVGG
;
A
#
# COMPACT_ATOMS: atom_id res chain seq x y z
N MET A 1 -8.58 8.52 -20.78
CA MET A 1 -7.62 9.00 -21.80
C MET A 1 -7.34 10.46 -21.47
N ILE A 2 -6.08 10.84 -21.23
CA ILE A 2 -5.73 12.25 -20.99
C ILE A 2 -5.12 12.79 -22.28
N GLN A 3 -5.82 13.72 -22.94
CA GLN A 3 -5.34 14.43 -24.13
C GLN A 3 -4.68 15.73 -23.70
N ILE A 4 -3.39 15.90 -24.02
CA ILE A 4 -2.63 17.10 -23.68
C ILE A 4 -2.36 17.87 -24.98
N THR A 5 -3.00 19.03 -25.12
CA THR A 5 -2.84 19.89 -26.30
C THR A 5 -2.22 21.22 -25.86
N ASN A 6 -1.01 21.51 -26.37
CA ASN A 6 -0.37 22.83 -26.31
C ASN A 6 0.05 23.33 -24.90
N ALA A 7 0.99 22.63 -24.24
CA ALA A 7 1.47 22.98 -22.90
C ALA A 7 2.93 23.45 -22.88
N SER A 8 3.18 24.75 -22.67
CA SER A 8 4.51 25.33 -22.40
C SER A 8 4.85 25.42 -20.90
N TYR A 9 3.97 24.91 -20.02
CA TYR A 9 4.05 25.02 -18.56
C TYR A 9 3.57 23.73 -17.87
N ALA A 10 3.85 23.60 -16.56
CA ALA A 10 3.38 22.51 -15.72
C ALA A 10 1.84 22.52 -15.65
N TYR A 11 1.19 21.47 -16.18
CA TYR A 11 -0.26 21.34 -16.15
C TYR A 11 -0.72 20.57 -14.91
N TYR A 12 -1.73 21.10 -14.24
CA TYR A 12 -2.50 20.46 -13.18
C TYR A 12 -3.88 20.12 -13.77
N TYR A 13 -4.13 18.85 -14.08
CA TYR A 13 -5.47 18.44 -14.55
C TYR A 13 -6.38 18.10 -13.38
N GLU A 14 -7.67 18.41 -13.57
CA GLU A 14 -8.74 18.28 -12.60
C GLU A 14 -8.86 16.89 -11.97
N VAL A 15 -9.35 16.95 -10.73
CA VAL A 15 -9.45 15.91 -9.73
C VAL A 15 -10.30 14.73 -10.20
N LEU A 16 -9.67 13.57 -10.42
CA LEU A 16 -10.41 12.31 -10.51
C LEU A 16 -10.74 11.81 -9.11
N GLY A 17 -12.03 11.66 -8.82
CA GLY A 17 -12.49 10.97 -7.62
C GLY A 17 -12.11 9.49 -7.64
N LEU A 18 -11.38 9.06 -6.62
CA LEU A 18 -11.03 7.67 -6.38
C LEU A 18 -11.60 7.24 -5.03
N ASN A 19 -12.61 6.38 -5.04
CA ASN A 19 -13.10 5.77 -3.82
C ASN A 19 -12.38 4.44 -3.60
N ALA A 20 -11.59 4.37 -2.54
CA ALA A 20 -11.07 3.11 -2.03
C ALA A 20 -12.09 2.56 -1.04
N TYR A 21 -12.68 1.40 -1.33
CA TYR A 21 -13.61 0.74 -0.42
C TYR A 21 -12.93 -0.23 0.54
N ASN A 22 -11.75 -0.69 0.14
CA ASN A 22 -10.87 -1.55 0.91
C ASN A 22 -9.47 -0.94 0.90
N TRP A 23 -8.65 -1.38 1.85
CA TRP A 23 -7.22 -1.12 1.82
C TRP A 23 -6.63 -1.62 0.52
N CYS A 24 -5.83 -0.82 -0.20
CA CYS A 24 -5.10 -1.34 -1.36
C CYS A 24 -3.88 -0.53 -1.76
N TRP A 25 -3.02 -1.15 -2.55
CA TRP A 25 -1.89 -0.53 -3.23
C TRP A 25 -2.32 0.00 -4.58
N LEU A 26 -2.42 1.31 -4.69
CA LEU A 26 -2.53 1.98 -5.97
C LEU A 26 -1.15 2.01 -6.64
N TYR A 27 -1.04 1.46 -7.84
CA TYR A 27 0.16 1.56 -8.66
C TYR A 27 -0.23 1.77 -10.12
N VAL A 28 0.71 2.32 -10.88
CA VAL A 28 0.54 2.53 -12.31
C VAL A 28 0.99 1.28 -13.05
N THR A 29 0.30 0.91 -14.13
CA THR A 29 0.67 -0.20 -15.01
C THR A 29 0.36 0.17 -16.47
N ASN A 30 0.91 -0.60 -17.41
CA ASN A 30 0.63 -0.50 -18.85
C ASN A 30 0.73 0.95 -19.37
N VAL A 31 1.86 1.61 -19.07
CA VAL A 31 2.14 2.98 -19.52
C VAL A 31 2.59 2.95 -20.99
N THR A 32 1.87 3.66 -21.84
CA THR A 32 2.25 3.93 -23.23
C THR A 32 2.30 5.43 -23.46
N ALA A 33 3.41 5.88 -24.04
CA ALA A 33 3.68 7.28 -24.33
C ALA A 33 4.27 7.38 -25.74
N THR A 34 3.54 8.03 -26.64
CA THR A 34 3.95 8.21 -28.05
C THR A 34 3.37 9.51 -28.59
N PRO A 35 4.16 10.44 -29.15
CA PRO A 35 5.64 10.55 -29.20
C PRO A 35 6.31 10.88 -27.85
N THR A 36 7.63 11.11 -27.75
CA THR A 36 8.35 11.43 -26.50
C THR A 36 8.55 12.94 -26.29
N LEU A 37 7.47 13.69 -26.08
CA LEU A 37 7.50 15.13 -25.79
C LEU A 37 7.45 15.43 -24.30
N ILE A 38 7.18 14.43 -23.46
CA ILE A 38 7.10 14.54 -22.02
C ILE A 38 8.40 14.06 -21.37
N SER A 39 8.96 14.90 -20.50
CA SER A 39 10.16 14.61 -19.73
C SER A 39 9.79 13.84 -18.46
N ASN A 40 8.83 14.34 -17.69
CA ASN A 40 8.39 13.68 -16.47
C ASN A 40 6.87 13.76 -16.33
N LEU A 41 6.27 12.71 -15.74
CA LEU A 41 4.87 12.67 -15.36
C LEU A 41 4.73 12.03 -13.98
N TRP A 42 4.00 12.68 -13.09
CA TRP A 42 3.66 12.17 -11.77
C TRP A 42 2.15 12.25 -11.52
N LEU A 43 1.63 11.29 -10.77
CA LEU A 43 0.29 11.32 -10.20
C LEU A 43 0.39 11.67 -8.73
N TYR A 44 -0.27 12.74 -8.33
CA TYR A 44 -0.44 13.14 -6.95
C TYR A 44 -1.77 12.57 -6.46
N ILE A 45 -1.72 11.73 -5.43
CA ILE A 45 -2.91 11.27 -4.74
C ILE A 45 -3.12 12.19 -3.55
N GLN A 46 -4.32 12.74 -3.43
CA GLN A 46 -4.66 13.73 -2.41
C GLN A 46 -5.87 13.27 -1.60
N THR A 47 -5.92 13.70 -0.34
CA THR A 47 -7.09 13.54 0.52
C THR A 47 -8.15 14.61 0.20
N PRO A 48 -9.39 14.48 0.72
CA PRO A 48 -10.41 15.51 0.53
C PRO A 48 -10.07 16.88 1.11
N GLN A 49 -9.06 16.94 1.98
CA GLN A 49 -8.52 18.17 2.56
C GLN A 49 -7.39 18.78 1.71
N ASN A 50 -7.22 18.31 0.46
CA ASN A 50 -6.20 18.78 -0.48
C ASN A 50 -4.75 18.53 -0.02
N GLN A 51 -4.54 17.55 0.87
CA GLN A 51 -3.20 17.15 1.33
C GLN A 51 -2.67 16.03 0.44
N THR A 52 -1.41 16.14 0.01
CA THR A 52 -0.76 15.06 -0.74
C THR A 52 -0.59 13.83 0.15
N HIS A 53 -1.28 12.76 -0.22
CA HIS A 53 -1.19 11.45 0.41
C HIS A 53 0.03 10.67 -0.10
N CYS A 54 0.25 10.67 -1.41
CA CYS A 54 1.42 10.04 -2.04
C CYS A 54 1.63 10.55 -3.48
N ILE A 55 2.77 10.21 -4.08
CA ILE A 55 3.12 10.56 -5.46
C ILE A 55 3.56 9.29 -6.20
N LEU A 56 2.96 9.01 -7.35
CA LEU A 56 3.33 7.90 -8.23
C LEU A 56 4.04 8.43 -9.48
N PRO A 57 5.32 8.11 -9.71
CA PRO A 57 5.98 8.41 -10.98
C PRO A 57 5.41 7.52 -12.09
N VAL A 58 5.23 8.08 -13.29
CA VAL A 58 4.70 7.38 -14.47
C VAL A 58 5.68 7.45 -15.64
N ILE A 59 6.24 8.64 -15.87
CA ILE A 59 7.31 8.89 -16.83
C ILE A 59 8.41 9.62 -16.09
N TYR A 60 9.65 9.19 -16.29
CA TYR A 60 10.83 9.86 -15.76
C TYR A 60 11.89 9.90 -16.87
N GLN A 61 12.45 11.08 -17.13
CA GLN A 61 13.44 11.29 -18.19
C GLN A 61 13.00 10.75 -19.56
N SER A 62 11.74 10.99 -19.95
CA SER A 62 11.18 10.65 -21.27
C SER A 62 11.05 9.17 -21.59
N ALA A 63 11.19 8.30 -20.60
CA ALA A 63 10.79 6.92 -20.68
C ALA A 63 9.64 6.66 -19.71
N PRO A 64 8.65 5.81 -20.08
CA PRO A 64 7.87 5.12 -19.06
C PRO A 64 8.87 4.56 -18.07
N THR A 65 8.70 4.88 -16.78
CA THR A 65 9.53 4.21 -15.78
C THR A 65 9.32 2.71 -16.00
N SER A 66 10.35 1.99 -16.42
CA SER A 66 10.31 0.52 -16.41
C SER A 66 10.07 0.19 -14.95
N LEU A 67 8.81 -0.07 -14.59
CA LEU A 67 8.50 -0.42 -13.22
C LEU A 67 9.32 -1.68 -12.98
N PRO A 68 10.32 -1.69 -12.07
CA PRO A 68 10.66 -2.96 -11.48
C PRO A 68 9.34 -3.47 -10.94
N ILE A 69 8.84 -4.58 -11.47
CA ILE A 69 7.78 -5.32 -10.79
C ILE A 69 8.35 -5.47 -9.38
N PRO A 70 7.75 -4.86 -8.34
CA PRO A 70 8.32 -4.98 -7.01
C PRO A 70 8.33 -6.47 -6.70
N THR A 71 9.51 -7.07 -6.58
CA THR A 71 9.63 -8.44 -6.09
C THR A 71 9.45 -8.36 -4.58
N TYR A 72 8.20 -8.19 -4.16
CA TYR A 72 7.85 -8.11 -2.76
C TYR A 72 8.06 -9.45 -2.09
N GLN A 73 8.67 -9.44 -0.92
CA GLN A 73 8.92 -10.62 -0.11
C GLN A 73 8.05 -10.54 1.15
N SER A 74 7.51 -11.68 1.57
CA SER A 74 6.90 -11.85 2.88
C SER A 74 7.30 -13.20 3.48
N CYS A 75 7.13 -13.35 4.79
CA CYS A 75 6.87 -14.64 5.41
C CYS A 75 5.47 -14.66 6.04
N THR A 76 4.89 -15.85 6.12
CA THR A 76 3.63 -16.06 6.87
C THR A 76 3.78 -15.83 8.38
N ALA A 77 2.65 -15.61 9.07
CA ALA A 77 2.63 -15.56 10.53
C ALA A 77 3.12 -16.88 11.19
N GLY A 78 2.92 -18.02 10.54
CA GLY A 78 3.42 -19.31 11.02
C GLY A 78 4.94 -19.39 11.02
N TYR A 79 5.60 -18.85 9.99
CA TYR A 79 7.05 -18.75 9.92
C TYR A 79 7.60 -17.93 11.09
N TRP A 80 7.10 -16.71 11.28
CA TRP A 80 7.62 -15.80 12.30
C TRP A 80 7.47 -16.34 13.72
N LYS A 81 6.41 -17.12 13.99
CA LYS A 81 6.23 -17.78 15.29
C LYS A 81 7.27 -18.86 15.60
N THR A 82 7.84 -19.49 14.58
CA THR A 82 8.81 -20.59 14.76
C THR A 82 10.26 -20.15 14.54
N ARG A 83 10.48 -18.92 14.03
CA ARG A 83 11.80 -18.39 13.66
C ARG A 83 12.15 -17.11 14.40
N THR A 84 12.13 -17.16 15.73
CA THR A 84 12.41 -16.01 16.60
C THR A 84 13.84 -15.45 16.50
N ALA A 85 14.80 -16.24 16.03
CA ALA A 85 16.20 -15.83 15.93
C ALA A 85 16.48 -14.79 14.82
N VAL A 86 15.55 -14.60 13.88
CA VAL A 86 15.68 -13.65 12.76
C VAL A 86 14.73 -12.45 12.87
N TRP A 87 14.09 -12.28 14.02
CA TRP A 87 13.24 -11.12 14.30
C TRP A 87 14.03 -9.82 14.30
N SER A 88 13.34 -8.73 13.95
CA SER A 88 13.90 -7.40 14.04
C SER A 88 14.27 -7.05 15.49
N SER A 89 15.38 -6.33 15.65
CA SER A 89 15.78 -5.77 16.95
C SER A 89 14.92 -4.56 17.36
N GLN A 90 14.19 -3.96 16.41
CA GLN A 90 13.37 -2.77 16.66
C GLN A 90 12.14 -3.06 17.53
N TYR A 91 11.57 -4.26 17.42
CA TYR A 91 10.43 -4.72 18.21
C TYR A 91 10.75 -6.08 18.83
N PRO A 92 11.35 -6.11 20.03
CA PRO A 92 11.75 -7.37 20.65
C PRO A 92 10.54 -8.26 20.94
N LEU A 93 10.78 -9.56 21.06
CA LEU A 93 9.74 -10.57 21.32
C LEU A 93 8.95 -10.35 22.61
N SER A 94 9.49 -9.56 23.55
CA SER A 94 8.87 -9.17 24.82
C SER A 94 8.03 -7.90 24.73
N GLU A 95 8.08 -7.18 23.60
CA GLU A 95 7.31 -5.96 23.39
C GLU A 95 5.82 -6.29 23.45
N THR A 96 5.03 -5.47 24.14
CA THR A 96 3.60 -5.73 24.27
C THR A 96 2.86 -5.31 23.00
N LEU A 97 1.75 -5.99 22.67
CA LEU A 97 0.92 -5.61 21.54
C LEU A 97 0.42 -4.17 21.67
N SER A 98 0.19 -3.69 22.89
CA SER A 98 -0.32 -2.34 23.13
C SER A 98 0.73 -1.24 23.15
N SER A 99 2.02 -1.55 23.26
CA SER A 99 3.07 -0.54 23.07
C SER A 99 3.31 -0.28 21.58
N VAL A 100 3.13 -1.30 20.73
CA VAL A 100 3.25 -1.20 19.27
C VAL A 100 1.95 -0.68 18.64
N PHE A 101 0.82 -1.32 18.96
CA PHE A 101 -0.51 -0.97 18.45
C PHE A 101 -1.34 -0.32 19.57
N THR A 102 -1.08 0.96 19.81
CA THR A 102 -1.62 1.71 20.95
C THR A 102 -3.14 1.73 21.04
N ALA A 103 -3.86 1.59 19.92
CA ALA A 103 -5.32 1.51 19.92
C ALA A 103 -5.85 0.31 20.72
N VAL A 104 -5.05 -0.74 20.89
CA VAL A 104 -5.42 -1.91 21.71
C VAL A 104 -5.75 -1.51 23.15
N ASN A 105 -5.01 -0.55 23.74
CA ASN A 105 -5.25 -0.11 25.13
C ASN A 105 -6.65 0.45 25.36
N THR A 106 -7.23 1.09 24.35
CA THR A 106 -8.55 1.74 24.47
C THR A 106 -9.67 0.80 24.09
N TYR A 107 -9.50 0.03 23.00
CA TYR A 107 -10.61 -0.69 22.37
C TYR A 107 -10.64 -2.18 22.70
N CYS A 108 -9.50 -2.79 23.06
CA CYS A 108 -9.40 -4.19 23.49
C CYS A 108 -8.32 -4.36 24.57
N PRO A 109 -8.46 -3.73 25.75
CA PRO A 109 -7.43 -3.72 26.80
C PRO A 109 -7.04 -5.12 27.30
N GLU A 110 -7.94 -6.09 27.16
CA GLU A 110 -7.72 -7.52 27.43
C GLU A 110 -6.61 -8.14 26.55
N LEU A 111 -6.32 -7.56 25.39
CA LEU A 111 -5.21 -7.97 24.52
C LEU A 111 -3.90 -7.24 24.81
N SER A 112 -3.90 -6.20 25.64
CA SER A 112 -2.76 -5.29 25.78
C SER A 112 -1.49 -5.94 26.34
N SER A 113 -1.64 -6.93 27.23
CA SER A 113 -0.51 -7.57 27.91
C SER A 113 0.14 -8.70 27.11
N TYR A 114 -0.50 -9.15 26.02
CA TYR A 114 0.12 -10.12 25.14
C TYR A 114 1.32 -9.48 24.45
N THR A 115 2.35 -10.29 24.19
CA THR A 115 3.56 -9.84 23.52
C THR A 115 3.44 -10.04 22.02
N THR A 116 4.19 -9.26 21.23
CA THR A 116 4.34 -9.47 19.78
C THR A 116 4.91 -10.84 19.45
N GLY A 117 5.73 -11.42 20.34
CA GLY A 117 6.36 -12.72 20.17
C GLY A 117 5.44 -13.93 19.99
N PRO A 118 6.02 -15.14 19.83
CA PRO A 118 5.31 -16.36 19.40
C PRO A 118 4.29 -16.90 20.40
N SER A 119 4.31 -16.39 21.64
CA SER A 119 3.35 -16.71 22.70
C SER A 119 1.93 -16.24 22.37
N PHE A 120 1.74 -15.29 21.45
CA PHE A 120 0.41 -14.87 21.04
C PHE A 120 -0.30 -15.99 20.24
N PRO A 121 -1.55 -16.39 20.57
CA PRO A 121 -2.23 -17.49 19.89
C PRO A 121 -2.47 -17.22 18.39
N SER A 122 -2.41 -18.26 17.54
CA SER A 122 -2.60 -18.13 16.07
C SER A 122 -4.01 -17.77 15.64
N GLN A 123 -4.99 -18.00 16.50
CA GLN A 123 -6.39 -17.63 16.27
C GLN A 123 -6.82 -16.43 17.12
N GLY A 124 -5.86 -15.78 17.80
CA GLY A 124 -6.16 -14.91 18.93
C GLY A 124 -6.65 -15.68 20.17
N PRO A 125 -6.62 -15.05 21.35
CA PRO A 125 -7.02 -15.69 22.60
C PRO A 125 -8.54 -15.69 22.86
N TYR A 126 -9.32 -14.90 22.12
CA TYR A 126 -10.76 -14.70 22.33
C TYR A 126 -11.61 -15.22 21.16
N SER A 127 -12.92 -15.35 21.39
CA SER A 127 -13.84 -15.88 20.38
C SER A 127 -13.92 -14.95 19.16
N LYS A 128 -13.76 -15.50 17.95
CA LYS A 128 -13.91 -14.76 16.69
C LYS A 128 -15.30 -14.14 16.46
N SER A 129 -16.30 -14.51 17.26
CA SER A 129 -17.63 -13.88 17.25
C SER A 129 -17.62 -12.50 17.91
N GLU A 130 -16.69 -12.25 18.82
CA GLU A 130 -16.54 -11.00 19.57
C GLU A 130 -15.61 -10.04 18.83
N TYR A 131 -15.78 -8.75 19.07
CA TYR A 131 -14.95 -7.71 18.45
C TYR A 131 -13.46 -7.93 18.76
N CYS A 132 -13.11 -8.16 20.03
CA CYS A 132 -11.71 -8.37 20.41
C CYS A 132 -11.13 -9.71 19.97
N GLY A 133 -11.95 -10.74 19.70
CA GLY A 133 -11.47 -11.93 18.98
C GLY A 133 -11.06 -11.60 17.54
N LYS A 134 -11.82 -10.75 16.84
CA LYS A 134 -11.45 -10.26 15.49
C LYS A 134 -10.22 -9.38 15.51
N VAL A 135 -10.08 -8.50 16.51
CA VAL A 135 -8.86 -7.72 16.73
C VAL A 135 -7.67 -8.66 17.00
N GLY A 136 -7.87 -9.73 17.77
CA GLY A 136 -6.86 -10.77 17.97
C GLY A 136 -6.38 -11.39 16.66
N LEU A 137 -7.31 -11.75 15.76
CA LEU A 137 -6.96 -12.26 14.42
C LEU A 137 -6.21 -11.23 13.56
N LEU A 138 -6.61 -9.95 13.62
CA LEU A 138 -5.88 -8.86 12.96
C LEU A 138 -4.45 -8.76 13.51
N LEU A 139 -4.28 -8.80 14.83
CA LEU A 139 -2.96 -8.67 15.48
C LEU A 139 -2.00 -9.81 15.11
N VAL A 140 -2.51 -11.03 14.90
CA VAL A 140 -1.68 -12.14 14.37
C VAL A 140 -1.05 -11.77 13.04
N GLN A 141 -1.84 -11.20 12.11
CA GLN A 141 -1.36 -10.82 10.78
C GLN A 141 -0.55 -9.53 10.81
N ALA A 142 -0.89 -8.60 11.70
CA ALA A 142 -0.20 -7.34 11.90
C ALA A 142 1.24 -7.52 12.38
N VAL A 143 1.48 -8.43 13.34
CA VAL A 143 2.82 -8.75 13.81
C VAL A 143 3.67 -9.32 12.66
N ALA A 144 3.13 -10.27 11.90
CA ALA A 144 3.84 -10.84 10.75
C ALA A 144 4.15 -9.78 9.68
N ALA A 145 3.17 -8.92 9.36
CA ALA A 145 3.36 -7.81 8.42
C ALA A 145 4.39 -6.79 8.91
N LEU A 146 4.43 -6.52 10.22
CA LEU A 146 5.43 -5.64 10.84
C LEU A 146 6.84 -6.24 10.69
N GLU A 147 7.04 -7.51 11.04
CA GLU A 147 8.34 -8.16 10.87
C GLU A 147 8.75 -8.24 9.39
N ASN A 148 7.82 -8.56 8.48
CA ASN A 148 8.08 -8.50 7.04
C ASN A 148 8.54 -7.09 6.61
N SER A 149 7.84 -6.04 7.06
CA SER A 149 8.19 -4.65 6.73
C SER A 149 9.55 -4.18 7.27
N LEU A 150 10.09 -4.87 8.28
CA LEU A 150 11.36 -4.52 8.91
C LEU A 150 12.55 -5.30 8.34
N THR A 151 12.30 -6.50 7.84
CA THR A 151 13.35 -7.48 7.54
C THR A 151 13.50 -7.79 6.06
N MET A 152 12.50 -7.45 5.24
CA MET A 152 12.49 -7.77 3.83
C MET A 152 11.80 -6.70 2.99
N ASN A 153 11.82 -6.91 1.67
CA ASN A 153 11.16 -6.03 0.71
C ASN A 153 9.64 -6.23 0.74
N TYR A 154 8.98 -5.87 1.83
CA TYR A 154 7.54 -6.00 1.98
C TYR A 154 6.82 -4.78 1.38
N PRO A 155 5.57 -4.92 0.90
CA PRO A 155 4.84 -3.79 0.33
C PRO A 155 4.66 -2.65 1.32
N LEU A 156 4.34 -2.94 2.58
CA LEU A 156 4.06 -1.93 3.61
C LEU A 156 5.35 -1.55 4.36
N THR A 157 5.47 -0.29 4.75
CA THR A 157 6.46 0.13 5.75
C THR A 157 5.98 -0.19 7.18
N PRO A 158 6.88 -0.24 8.18
CA PRO A 158 6.49 -0.46 9.57
C PRO A 158 5.49 0.58 10.09
N SER A 159 5.71 1.85 9.74
CA SER A 159 4.82 2.95 10.14
C SER A 159 3.44 2.85 9.50
N GLN A 160 3.37 2.38 8.25
CA GLN A 160 2.10 2.08 7.59
C GLN A 160 1.37 0.95 8.32
N VAL A 161 2.00 -0.20 8.55
CA VAL A 161 1.36 -1.32 9.28
C VAL A 161 0.76 -0.85 10.61
N ILE A 162 1.54 -0.14 11.43
CA ILE A 162 1.09 0.37 12.73
C ILE A 162 -0.09 1.33 12.59
N THR A 163 -0.01 2.29 11.66
CA THR A 163 -1.08 3.26 11.41
C THR A 163 -2.36 2.57 10.95
N MET A 164 -2.25 1.61 10.03
CA MET A 164 -3.39 0.87 9.48
C MET A 164 -4.12 0.10 10.58
N VAL A 165 -3.37 -0.62 11.41
CA VAL A 165 -3.91 -1.43 12.51
C VAL A 165 -4.56 -0.54 13.57
N ASN A 166 -3.89 0.54 13.97
CA ASN A 166 -4.45 1.48 14.95
C ASN A 166 -5.73 2.16 14.43
N ASN A 167 -5.77 2.56 13.15
CA ASN A 167 -6.98 3.15 12.55
C ASN A 167 -8.12 2.14 12.47
N ALA A 168 -7.85 0.90 12.06
CA ALA A 168 -8.86 -0.14 11.98
C ALA A 168 -9.44 -0.49 13.36
N ILE A 169 -8.60 -0.61 14.39
CA ILE A 169 -9.05 -0.84 15.76
C ILE A 169 -9.84 0.37 16.29
N SER A 170 -9.33 1.58 16.09
CA SER A 170 -9.99 2.81 16.58
C SER A 170 -11.33 3.09 15.90
N SER A 171 -11.57 2.53 14.71
CA SER A 171 -12.88 2.61 14.05
C SER A 171 -14.01 1.91 14.81
N ASN A 172 -13.68 1.02 15.76
CA ASN A 172 -14.63 0.17 16.47
C ASN A 172 -15.60 -0.59 15.55
N ASN A 173 -15.18 -0.86 14.31
CA ASN A 173 -15.98 -1.51 13.29
C ASN A 173 -15.40 -2.88 12.94
N ALA A 174 -16.17 -3.94 13.23
CA ALA A 174 -15.74 -5.32 13.02
C ALA A 174 -15.47 -5.67 11.54
N ILE A 175 -16.15 -5.02 10.59
CA ILE A 175 -15.92 -5.21 9.16
C ILE A 175 -14.58 -4.59 8.78
N THR A 176 -14.31 -3.36 9.21
CA THR A 176 -13.03 -2.68 8.95
C THR A 176 -11.84 -3.47 9.50
N VAL A 177 -11.96 -4.00 10.73
CA VAL A 177 -10.93 -4.86 11.35
C VAL A 177 -10.69 -6.12 10.53
N MET A 178 -11.76 -6.81 10.09
CA MET A 178 -11.63 -8.05 9.32
C MET A 178 -11.16 -7.83 7.89
N ASN A 179 -11.53 -6.71 7.26
CA ASN A 179 -11.03 -6.34 5.94
C ASN A 179 -9.51 -6.09 5.99
N LEU A 180 -9.03 -5.37 7.02
CA LEU A 180 -7.59 -5.20 7.21
C LEU A 180 -6.90 -6.52 7.55
N GLN A 181 -7.50 -7.36 8.39
CA GLN A 181 -6.94 -8.68 8.71
C GLN A 181 -6.76 -9.53 7.46
N SER A 182 -7.77 -9.59 6.60
CA SER A 182 -7.71 -10.33 5.33
C SER A 182 -6.69 -9.73 4.38
N TYR A 183 -6.58 -8.41 4.33
CA TYR A 183 -5.59 -7.71 3.53
C TYR A 183 -4.15 -8.07 3.94
N LEU A 184 -3.83 -7.96 5.23
CA LEU A 184 -2.50 -8.30 5.73
C LEU A 184 -2.20 -9.80 5.57
N ASN A 185 -3.19 -10.66 5.79
CA ASN A 185 -3.05 -12.09 5.51
C ASN A 185 -2.67 -12.34 4.05
N ASN A 186 -3.41 -11.75 3.10
CA ASN A 186 -3.11 -11.94 1.68
C ASN A 186 -1.69 -11.45 1.34
N LEU A 187 -1.24 -10.30 1.85
CA LEU A 187 0.14 -9.85 1.62
C LEU A 187 1.19 -10.78 2.23
N ASN A 188 0.91 -11.34 3.42
CA ASN A 188 1.82 -12.27 4.09
C ASN A 188 1.89 -13.64 3.39
N GLU A 189 0.89 -14.01 2.61
CA GLU A 189 0.82 -15.29 1.89
C GLU A 189 1.22 -15.17 0.41
N GLU A 190 0.85 -14.07 -0.26
CA GLU A 190 1.07 -13.85 -1.71
C GLU A 190 2.56 -13.79 -2.07
N TYR A 191 3.40 -13.39 -1.11
CA TYR A 191 4.81 -13.11 -1.31
C TYR A 191 5.74 -14.00 -0.46
N ASP A 192 5.25 -15.15 0.06
CA ASP A 192 5.96 -16.07 0.99
C ASP A 192 7.18 -16.81 0.39
N TYR A 193 7.65 -16.39 -0.78
CA TYR A 193 8.72 -17.07 -1.50
C TYR A 193 10.12 -16.84 -0.89
N ALA A 194 10.30 -15.83 -0.04
CA ALA A 194 11.57 -15.59 0.67
C ALA A 194 11.80 -16.59 1.81
N CYS A 195 10.72 -17.19 2.31
CA CYS A 195 10.70 -17.96 3.54
C CYS A 195 10.36 -19.45 3.30
N SER A 196 10.03 -19.78 2.04
CA SER A 196 10.01 -21.14 1.51
C SER A 196 11.42 -21.61 1.13
N LEU A 197 11.69 -22.90 1.31
CA LEU A 197 13.01 -23.49 1.10
C LEU A 197 13.37 -23.47 -0.40
N GLY A 198 14.38 -22.66 -0.80
CA GLY A 198 15.14 -22.91 -2.05
C GLY A 198 15.44 -21.75 -3.00
N THR A 199 15.12 -20.49 -2.70
CA THR A 199 15.32 -19.39 -3.68
C THR A 199 16.11 -18.20 -3.10
N ILE A 200 17.29 -17.94 -3.67
CA ILE A 200 18.09 -16.74 -3.40
C ILE A 200 17.75 -15.70 -4.48
N TYR A 201 17.28 -14.51 -4.08
CA TYR A 201 17.13 -13.38 -4.98
C TYR A 201 17.78 -12.12 -4.41
N PRO A 202 18.41 -11.28 -5.26
CA PRO A 202 19.07 -10.05 -4.83
C PRO A 202 18.04 -9.02 -4.35
N SER A 203 18.38 -8.31 -3.27
CA SER A 203 17.57 -7.21 -2.73
C SER A 203 17.55 -6.03 -3.72
N ILE A 204 16.36 -5.50 -3.98
CA ILE A 204 16.19 -4.22 -4.69
C ILE A 204 15.11 -3.41 -3.96
N SER A 205 15.39 -2.13 -3.72
CA SER A 205 14.49 -1.22 -2.99
C SER A 205 13.17 -0.97 -3.75
N PRO A 206 12.01 -0.92 -3.07
CA PRO A 206 10.74 -0.62 -3.71
C PRO A 206 10.47 0.89 -3.68
N THR A 207 10.03 1.49 -4.78
CA THR A 207 9.22 2.72 -4.73
C THR A 207 8.46 2.90 -6.05
N SER A 208 7.20 2.46 -6.09
CA SER A 208 6.21 2.96 -7.08
C SER A 208 4.75 2.57 -6.76
N SER A 209 4.41 2.34 -5.49
CA SER A 209 3.04 2.01 -5.06
C SER A 209 2.58 2.93 -3.93
N CYS A 210 1.27 3.12 -3.81
CA CYS A 210 0.66 3.99 -2.82
C CYS A 210 -0.46 3.27 -2.05
N ALA A 211 -0.30 3.13 -0.73
CA ALA A 211 -1.30 2.48 0.11
C ALA A 211 -2.50 3.43 0.36
N LEU A 212 -3.69 3.03 -0.05
CA LEU A 212 -4.95 3.72 0.21
C LEU A 212 -5.71 3.01 1.34
N GLN A 213 -6.31 3.80 2.23
CA GLN A 213 -7.27 3.33 3.23
C GLN A 213 -8.69 3.41 2.67
N PRO A 214 -9.70 2.76 3.26
CA PRO A 214 -11.08 3.02 2.89
C PRO A 214 -11.40 4.53 3.01
N GLY A 215 -11.81 5.15 1.90
CA GLY A 215 -12.04 6.59 1.83
C GLY A 215 -12.05 7.14 0.41
N THR A 216 -12.35 8.42 0.30
CA THR A 216 -12.30 9.17 -0.97
C THR A 216 -10.95 9.85 -1.11
N TYR A 217 -10.35 9.70 -2.28
CA TYR A 217 -9.11 10.32 -2.70
C TYR A 217 -9.31 11.03 -4.03
N TYR A 218 -8.34 11.86 -4.35
CA TYR A 218 -8.32 12.68 -5.54
C TYR A 218 -7.00 12.50 -6.27
N ILE A 219 -7.05 12.25 -7.58
CA ILE A 219 -5.85 12.10 -8.40
C ILE A 219 -5.65 13.37 -9.20
N SER A 220 -4.47 13.97 -9.06
CA SER A 220 -4.00 15.08 -9.88
C SER A 220 -2.78 14.66 -10.68
N VAL A 221 -2.70 15.13 -11.92
CA VAL A 221 -1.60 14.79 -12.83
C VAL A 221 -0.70 16.00 -12.97
N PHE A 222 0.60 15.79 -12.77
CA PHE A 222 1.64 16.77 -13.04
C PHE A 222 2.47 16.30 -14.23
N VAL A 223 2.55 17.13 -15.26
CA VAL A 223 3.29 16.84 -16.49
C VAL A 223 4.35 17.90 -16.73
N GLN A 224 5.57 17.46 -16.99
CA GLN A 224 6.69 18.30 -17.39
C GLN A 224 7.12 17.93 -18.83
N PRO A 225 6.91 18.82 -19.82
CA PRO A 225 7.36 18.59 -21.18
C PRO A 225 8.88 18.73 -21.34
N ILE A 226 9.43 18.15 -22.41
CA ILE A 226 10.78 18.45 -22.91
C ILE A 226 10.74 19.86 -23.50
N THR A 227 11.73 20.69 -23.19
CA THR A 227 11.83 22.05 -23.71
C THR A 227 13.04 22.18 -24.66
N PRO A 228 12.92 22.95 -25.77
CA PRO A 228 11.72 23.66 -26.24
C PRO A 228 10.74 22.76 -27.02
N LEU A 229 9.43 23.02 -26.88
CA LEU A 229 8.39 22.44 -27.73
C LEU A 229 8.16 23.30 -28.97
N GLN A 230 7.85 22.66 -30.11
CA GLN A 230 7.47 23.33 -31.36
C GLN A 230 5.94 23.48 -31.46
N ILE A 231 5.49 24.54 -32.15
CA ILE A 231 4.07 24.78 -32.38
C ILE A 231 3.45 23.59 -33.15
N GLY A 232 2.29 23.13 -32.67
CA GLY A 232 1.54 22.02 -33.28
C GLY A 232 1.94 20.63 -32.82
N GLN A 233 2.89 20.51 -31.88
CA GLN A 233 3.25 19.23 -31.28
C GLN A 233 2.25 18.82 -30.18
N SER A 234 1.84 17.55 -30.19
CA SER A 234 0.99 16.93 -29.15
C SER A 234 1.46 15.52 -28.85
N GLU A 235 1.22 15.07 -27.61
CA GLU A 235 1.49 13.72 -27.15
C GLU A 235 0.27 13.16 -26.41
N THR A 236 -0.05 11.90 -26.68
CA THR A 236 -1.06 11.15 -25.92
C THR A 236 -0.34 10.16 -25.01
N ILE A 237 -0.68 10.20 -23.72
CA ILE A 237 -0.24 9.19 -22.74
C ILE A 237 -1.45 8.36 -22.32
N SER A 238 -1.27 7.04 -22.31
CA SER A 238 -2.19 6.12 -21.67
C SER A 238 -1.48 5.37 -20.54
N PHE A 239 -2.13 5.27 -19.39
CA PHE A 239 -1.69 4.44 -18.28
C PHE A 239 -2.90 3.87 -17.56
N TYR A 240 -2.70 2.79 -16.84
CA TYR A 240 -3.72 2.13 -16.05
C TYR A 240 -3.36 2.26 -14.59
N LEU A 241 -4.37 2.45 -13.75
CA LEU A 241 -4.24 2.32 -12.32
C LEU A 241 -4.72 0.93 -11.94
N ALA A 242 -3.99 0.29 -11.04
CA ALA A 242 -4.37 -0.99 -10.47
C ALA A 242 -4.30 -0.91 -8.95
N CYS A 243 -5.14 -1.73 -8.31
CA CYS A 243 -5.35 -1.84 -6.87
C CYS A 243 -5.33 -3.34 -6.57
N ASN A 244 -4.41 -3.79 -5.72
CA ASN A 244 -4.15 -5.22 -5.50
C ASN A 244 -5.31 -5.98 -4.81
N VAL A 245 -6.32 -5.28 -4.30
CA VAL A 245 -7.54 -5.89 -3.74
C VAL A 245 -8.63 -5.85 -4.79
N VAL A 246 -8.65 -6.88 -5.63
CA VAL A 246 -9.64 -7.05 -6.69
C VAL A 246 -11.01 -7.32 -6.07
N SER A 247 -11.89 -6.32 -6.08
CA SER A 247 -13.33 -6.56 -6.05
C SER A 247 -14.02 -5.63 -7.05
N LYS A 248 -14.22 -6.13 -8.27
CA LYS A 248 -15.28 -5.82 -9.29
C LYS A 248 -15.76 -4.37 -9.54
N GLU A 249 -15.13 -3.34 -9.01
CA GLU A 249 -15.52 -1.97 -9.33
C GLU A 249 -14.43 -1.27 -10.13
N SER A 250 -14.84 -0.78 -11.30
CA SER A 250 -14.00 -0.03 -12.22
C SER A 250 -13.48 1.22 -11.54
N ILE A 251 -12.15 1.37 -11.50
CA ILE A 251 -11.53 2.68 -11.28
C ILE A 251 -12.08 3.60 -12.37
N PRO A 252 -12.70 4.75 -12.02
CA PRO A 252 -13.27 5.64 -13.01
C PRO A 252 -12.20 6.01 -14.04
N LEU A 253 -12.51 5.77 -15.31
CA LEU A 253 -11.65 6.24 -16.39
C LEU A 253 -11.60 7.77 -16.34
N PRO A 254 -10.45 8.40 -16.70
CA PRO A 254 -10.41 9.85 -16.86
C PRO A 254 -11.53 10.30 -17.80
N PRO A 255 -12.20 11.45 -17.53
CA PRO A 255 -13.19 11.96 -18.45
C PRO A 255 -12.53 12.11 -19.82
N VAL A 256 -13.23 11.63 -20.84
CA VAL A 256 -12.78 11.73 -22.21
C VAL A 256 -12.89 13.21 -22.57
N GLY A 257 -11.76 13.92 -22.60
CA GLY A 257 -11.71 15.30 -23.09
C GLY A 257 -12.14 15.33 -24.55
N GLY A 258 -13.22 16.06 -24.84
CA GLY A 258 -13.60 16.46 -26.19
C GLY A 258 -12.79 17.65 -26.68
#